data_AF-A0A936UAA6-F1
#
_entry.id   AF-A0A936UAA6-F1
#
_cell.length_a   1.000
_cell.length_b   1.000
_cell.length_c   1.000
_cell.angle_alpha   90.00
_cell.angle_beta   90.00
_cell.angle_gamma   90.00
#
_symmetry.space_group_name_H-M   'P 1'
#
loop_
_entity.id
_entity.type
_entity.pdbx_description
1 polymer ?
#
loop_
_entity_poly.entity_id
_entity_poly.type
_entity_poly.pdbx_seq_one_letter_code
_entity_poly.pdbx_strand_id
1 'polypeptide(L)'
;MSILWSRRGVALCALLSVAAFKTQGVEPPPPVDRAEVERLVAEALEANPEIRSARATAASAEARIDPAGALPDPMVSLSYENDGVSPSLGTMEMTRLQLMAQQAIPYPGKLRLAREVAQKDAERAGTVPQRVVLTIGASVRRAYADLLEAREALRLVDEQAETWKGIEEVTRGRYAAGLASQQDVLRAQSERTRLLQERRREEAAELTALSELRQLLFRPPDAPIPTEQRLTPGRLVTIPSSAETLARAVDETPELKEIALVRERSKLSVDLARRNLMPDFVASAAYMNRGGLPLMWSAGLGVSIPLWAGQKQRPLIVEAETLASAAAATEESLRRRVQAATEERLIRLNQLAQEARLDAEGILVQDQLSVDAALASYRTGTVPFVTVLEAIGTYFGDRRAALGRLASLIRALADLEEFSPERSSQAPMASKTAPAAASASPKM
;
A
#
# COMPACT_ATOMS: atom_id res chain seq x y z
N MET A 1 -85.10 -32.04 -20.84
CA MET A 1 -85.37 -30.77 -20.13
C MET A 1 -85.56 -31.09 -18.65
N SER A 2 -84.51 -30.91 -17.83
CA SER A 2 -84.38 -29.80 -16.85
C SER A 2 -85.30 -30.06 -15.63
N ILE A 3 -84.86 -30.37 -14.40
CA ILE A 3 -84.09 -29.55 -13.43
C ILE A 3 -83.84 -30.46 -12.19
N LEU A 4 -82.57 -30.76 -11.88
CA LEU A 4 -81.78 -30.39 -10.68
C LEU A 4 -82.30 -30.83 -9.30
N TRP A 5 -81.58 -31.82 -8.75
CA TRP A 5 -81.57 -32.29 -7.37
C TRP A 5 -81.01 -31.25 -6.38
N SER A 6 -81.61 -31.17 -5.20
CA SER A 6 -81.03 -30.53 -4.02
C SER A 6 -80.27 -31.56 -3.18
N ARG A 7 -79.02 -31.27 -2.84
CA ARG A 7 -78.30 -31.93 -1.75
C ARG A 7 -77.52 -30.89 -0.97
N ARG A 8 -77.91 -30.74 0.30
CA ARG A 8 -77.19 -30.01 1.34
C ARG A 8 -75.85 -30.70 1.58
N GLY A 9 -74.75 -29.99 1.36
CA GLY A 9 -73.39 -30.38 1.72
C GLY A 9 -72.88 -29.47 2.82
N VAL A 10 -72.59 -30.04 3.98
CA VAL A 10 -71.97 -29.41 5.14
C VAL A 10 -70.51 -29.10 4.79
N ALA A 11 -70.12 -27.82 4.81
CA ALA A 11 -68.74 -27.40 4.64
C ALA A 11 -68.01 -27.47 5.99
N LEU A 12 -67.13 -28.46 6.13
CA LEU A 12 -66.20 -28.60 7.24
C LEU A 12 -64.94 -27.76 6.91
N CYS A 13 -64.82 -26.56 7.46
CA CYS A 13 -63.61 -25.75 7.35
C CYS A 13 -62.51 -26.34 8.24
N ALA A 14 -61.56 -27.06 7.64
CA ALA A 14 -60.30 -27.43 8.27
C ALA A 14 -59.41 -26.19 8.39
N LEU A 15 -59.26 -25.68 9.62
CA LEU A 15 -58.27 -24.66 9.97
C LEU A 15 -56.87 -25.31 10.00
N LEU A 16 -56.17 -25.24 8.87
CA LEU A 16 -54.71 -25.45 8.81
C LEU A 16 -54.03 -24.22 9.41
N SER A 17 -53.72 -24.29 10.70
CA SER A 17 -52.82 -23.34 11.37
C SER A 17 -51.40 -23.57 10.88
N VAL A 18 -51.00 -22.85 9.83
CA VAL A 18 -49.60 -22.68 9.44
C VAL A 18 -48.95 -21.88 10.57
N ALA A 19 -48.14 -22.56 11.39
CA ALA A 19 -47.26 -21.89 12.34
C ALA A 19 -46.26 -21.05 11.52
N ALA A 20 -46.48 -19.74 11.48
CA ALA A 20 -45.53 -18.80 10.94
C ALA A 20 -44.25 -18.88 11.77
N PHE A 21 -43.25 -19.58 11.25
CA PHE A 21 -41.88 -19.46 11.72
C PHE A 21 -41.51 -17.98 11.52
N LYS A 22 -41.52 -17.20 12.60
CA LYS A 22 -40.88 -15.89 12.61
C LYS A 22 -39.43 -16.15 12.27
N THR A 23 -39.04 -15.85 11.04
CA THR A 23 -37.66 -15.56 10.71
C THR A 23 -37.25 -14.44 11.64
N GLN A 24 -36.56 -14.79 12.74
CA GLN A 24 -35.75 -13.81 13.44
C GLN A 24 -34.79 -13.31 12.37
N GLY A 25 -35.00 -12.06 11.93
CA GLY A 25 -34.01 -11.38 11.13
C GLY A 25 -32.73 -11.46 11.93
N VAL A 26 -31.77 -12.25 11.44
CA VAL A 26 -30.41 -12.24 11.94
C VAL A 26 -29.94 -10.81 11.66
N GLU A 27 -29.96 -9.98 12.70
CA GLU A 27 -29.42 -8.64 12.64
C GLU A 27 -27.98 -8.78 12.11
N PRO A 28 -27.63 -8.07 11.02
CA PRO A 28 -26.32 -8.24 10.41
C PRO A 28 -25.28 -8.00 11.48
N PRO A 29 -24.35 -8.95 11.69
CA PRO A 29 -23.38 -8.83 12.76
C PRO A 29 -22.58 -7.53 12.57
N PRO A 30 -22.24 -6.83 13.68
CA PRO A 30 -21.65 -5.51 13.60
C PRO A 30 -20.36 -5.57 12.77
N PRO A 31 -20.04 -4.55 11.97
CA PRO A 31 -18.81 -4.54 11.17
C PRO A 31 -17.58 -4.70 12.08
N VAL A 32 -16.54 -5.34 11.56
CA VAL A 32 -15.27 -5.51 12.27
C VAL A 32 -14.74 -4.14 12.70
N ASP A 33 -14.51 -3.95 14.01
CA ASP A 33 -13.97 -2.69 14.53
C ASP A 33 -12.52 -2.53 14.06
N ARG A 34 -12.29 -1.50 13.23
CA ARG A 34 -10.97 -1.21 12.67
C ARG A 34 -10.15 -0.27 13.54
N ALA A 35 -10.69 0.25 14.64
CA ALA A 35 -10.00 1.24 15.47
C ALA A 35 -8.68 0.71 16.05
N GLU A 36 -8.61 -0.59 16.36
CA GLU A 36 -7.39 -1.21 16.87
C GLU A 36 -6.28 -1.26 15.81
N VAL A 37 -6.58 -1.77 14.61
CA VAL A 37 -5.59 -1.84 13.52
C VAL A 37 -5.18 -0.45 13.02
N GLU A 38 -6.09 0.51 12.93
CA GLU A 38 -5.75 1.87 12.47
C GLU A 38 -4.88 2.64 13.47
N ARG A 39 -4.98 2.34 14.79
CA ARG A 39 -4.01 2.86 15.78
C ARG A 39 -2.61 2.32 15.54
N LEU A 40 -2.49 1.02 15.23
CA LEU A 40 -1.20 0.39 14.91
C LEU A 40 -0.63 0.94 13.59
N VAL A 41 -1.48 1.20 12.59
CA VAL A 41 -1.07 1.86 11.34
C VAL A 41 -0.52 3.25 11.65
N ALA A 42 -1.25 4.07 12.43
CA ALA A 42 -0.79 5.42 12.77
C ALA A 42 0.57 5.42 13.49
N GLU A 43 0.77 4.49 14.42
CA GLU A 43 2.05 4.30 15.11
C GLU A 43 3.18 3.91 14.14
N ALA A 44 2.94 2.93 13.25
CA ALA A 44 3.93 2.53 12.25
C ALA A 44 4.33 3.71 11.35
N LEU A 45 3.36 4.50 10.90
CA LEU A 45 3.60 5.65 10.01
C LEU A 45 4.42 6.76 10.69
N GLU A 46 4.33 6.90 12.01
CA GLU A 46 5.12 7.87 12.77
C GLU A 46 6.56 7.39 13.01
N ALA A 47 6.74 6.09 13.33
CA ALA A 47 8.03 5.53 13.67
C ALA A 47 8.92 5.19 12.45
N ASN A 48 8.33 4.90 11.29
CA ASN A 48 9.03 4.23 10.19
C ASN A 48 10.11 5.13 9.49
N PRO A 49 11.40 4.68 9.45
CA PRO A 49 12.50 5.40 8.80
C PRO A 49 12.40 5.45 7.26
N GLU A 50 11.71 4.51 6.61
CA GLU A 50 11.53 4.51 5.15
C GLU A 50 10.74 5.74 4.69
N ILE A 51 9.72 6.15 5.46
CA ILE A 51 8.97 7.39 5.20
C ILE A 51 9.88 8.61 5.33
N ARG A 52 10.75 8.64 6.35
CA ARG A 52 11.73 9.73 6.52
C ARG A 52 12.72 9.80 5.35
N SER A 53 13.22 8.65 4.92
CA SER A 53 14.11 8.53 3.76
C SER A 53 13.43 9.00 2.46
N ALA A 54 12.20 8.58 2.21
CA ALA A 54 11.41 9.00 1.06
C ALA A 54 11.15 10.51 1.07
N ARG A 55 10.78 11.09 2.22
CA ARG A 55 10.59 12.54 2.37
C ARG A 55 11.88 13.33 2.15
N ALA A 56 13.01 12.85 2.65
CA ALA A 56 14.31 13.50 2.42
C ALA A 56 14.71 13.46 0.94
N THR A 57 14.39 12.37 0.24
CA THR A 57 14.60 12.26 -1.21
C THR A 57 13.71 13.24 -1.98
N ALA A 58 12.45 13.39 -1.60
CA ALA A 58 11.54 14.38 -2.18
C ALA A 58 12.05 15.82 -1.96
N ALA A 59 12.45 16.17 -0.73
CA ALA A 59 13.01 17.48 -0.40
C ALA A 59 14.31 17.78 -1.18
N SER A 60 15.14 16.76 -1.43
CA SER A 60 16.34 16.88 -2.28
C SER A 60 15.99 17.22 -3.73
N ALA A 61 14.90 16.65 -4.26
CA ALA A 61 14.44 16.99 -5.60
C ALA A 61 13.86 18.42 -5.67
N GLU A 62 13.13 18.87 -4.65
CA GLU A 62 12.64 20.25 -4.54
C GLU A 62 13.81 21.26 -4.53
N ALA A 63 14.89 20.95 -3.80
CA ALA A 63 16.08 21.81 -3.75
C ALA A 63 16.80 21.96 -5.11
N ARG A 64 16.51 21.11 -6.10
CA ARG A 64 17.08 21.23 -7.46
C ARG A 64 16.33 22.21 -8.37
N ILE A 65 15.13 22.65 -7.97
CA ILE A 65 14.29 23.54 -8.78
C ILE A 65 14.99 24.89 -9.00
N ASP A 66 15.46 25.53 -7.93
CA ASP A 66 16.05 26.87 -8.02
C ASP A 66 17.38 26.88 -8.78
N PRO A 67 18.35 25.96 -8.53
CA PRO A 67 19.56 25.87 -9.35
C PRO A 67 19.28 25.63 -10.84
N ALA A 68 18.22 24.90 -11.21
CA ALA A 68 17.87 24.65 -12.61
C ALA A 68 17.39 25.91 -13.35
N GLY A 69 16.84 26.88 -12.63
CA GLY A 69 16.41 28.18 -13.17
C GLY A 69 17.42 29.31 -13.03
N ALA A 70 18.54 29.07 -12.35
CA ALA A 70 19.57 30.06 -12.11
C ALA A 70 20.48 30.28 -13.34
N LEU A 71 21.07 31.46 -13.42
CA LEU A 71 22.13 31.70 -14.39
C LEU A 71 23.36 30.83 -14.03
N PRO A 72 24.12 30.34 -15.02
CA PRO A 72 25.41 29.71 -14.77
C PRO A 72 26.32 30.63 -13.96
N ASP A 73 27.21 30.07 -13.14
CA ASP A 73 28.14 30.88 -12.36
C ASP A 73 29.03 31.76 -13.27
N PRO A 74 29.29 33.02 -12.87
CA PRO A 74 30.23 33.86 -13.59
C PRO A 74 31.64 33.28 -13.48
N MET A 75 32.39 33.29 -14.58
CA MET A 75 33.78 32.86 -14.60
C MET A 75 34.67 34.09 -14.43
N VAL A 76 35.45 34.11 -13.36
CA VAL A 76 36.47 35.14 -13.09
C VAL A 76 37.85 34.54 -13.34
N SER A 77 38.64 35.19 -14.17
CA SER A 77 40.01 34.77 -14.51
C SER A 77 41.01 35.90 -14.25
N LEU A 78 42.17 35.52 -13.74
CA LEU A 78 43.35 36.38 -13.64
C LEU A 78 44.41 35.82 -14.57
N SER A 79 44.83 36.60 -15.57
CA SER A 79 45.85 36.23 -16.53
C SER A 79 46.99 37.24 -16.53
N TYR A 80 48.23 36.76 -16.64
CA TYR A 80 49.41 37.58 -16.89
C TYR A 80 49.90 37.28 -18.29
N GLU A 81 49.83 38.28 -19.17
CA GLU A 81 50.33 38.20 -20.53
C GLU A 81 51.61 39.03 -20.61
N ASN A 82 52.69 38.43 -21.11
CA ASN A 82 54.01 39.05 -21.14
C ASN A 82 54.50 39.19 -22.57
N ASP A 83 55.10 40.33 -22.88
CA ASP A 83 55.82 40.59 -24.11
C ASP A 83 57.28 40.13 -23.97
N GLY A 84 57.63 39.04 -24.65
CA GLY A 84 58.94 38.40 -24.58
C GLY A 84 59.11 37.42 -23.40
N VAL A 85 60.37 37.05 -23.12
CA VAL A 85 60.71 35.98 -22.16
C VAL A 85 60.91 36.50 -20.72
N SER A 86 61.26 37.77 -20.55
CA SER A 86 61.50 38.40 -19.24
C SER A 86 60.29 39.24 -18.80
N PRO A 87 59.93 39.26 -17.50
CA PRO A 87 58.83 40.10 -16.99
C PRO A 87 59.04 41.58 -17.33
N SER A 88 58.09 42.17 -18.02
CA SER A 88 58.22 43.52 -18.60
C SER A 88 57.02 44.43 -18.32
N LEU A 89 56.36 44.22 -17.17
CA LEU A 89 55.19 44.99 -16.75
C LEU A 89 55.57 46.45 -16.52
N GLY A 90 54.90 47.38 -17.21
CA GLY A 90 55.20 48.81 -17.13
C GLY A 90 56.20 49.32 -18.15
N THR A 91 56.86 48.45 -18.91
CA THR A 91 57.84 48.84 -19.92
C THR A 91 57.39 48.48 -21.34
N MET A 92 56.83 47.27 -21.54
CA MET A 92 56.37 46.81 -22.86
C MET A 92 54.86 47.01 -23.00
N GLU A 93 54.41 47.36 -24.21
CA GLU A 93 53.00 47.70 -24.43
C GLU A 93 52.07 46.49 -24.33
N MET A 94 52.53 45.30 -24.73
CA MET A 94 51.73 44.07 -24.74
C MET A 94 51.76 43.34 -23.39
N THR A 95 52.60 43.75 -22.44
CA THR A 95 52.63 43.13 -21.10
C THR A 95 51.52 43.68 -20.22
N ARG A 96 50.62 42.79 -19.76
CA ARG A 96 49.44 43.15 -18.98
C ARG A 96 49.05 42.07 -17.98
N LEU A 97 48.66 42.51 -16.80
CA LEU A 97 47.93 41.72 -15.82
C LEU A 97 46.44 41.98 -16.01
N GLN A 98 45.69 40.99 -16.49
CA GLN A 98 44.29 41.09 -16.83
C GLN A 98 43.42 40.35 -15.80
N LEU A 99 42.46 41.06 -15.22
CA LEU A 99 41.35 40.49 -14.47
C LEU A 99 40.11 40.54 -15.35
N MET A 100 39.52 39.38 -15.67
CA MET A 100 38.35 39.26 -16.53
C MET A 100 37.22 38.55 -15.81
N ALA A 101 36.00 39.05 -15.97
CA ALA A 101 34.78 38.37 -15.56
C ALA A 101 33.90 38.13 -16.81
N GLN A 102 33.35 36.93 -16.94
CA GLN A 102 32.41 36.59 -18.00
C GLN A 102 31.18 35.87 -17.45
N GLN A 103 30.01 36.20 -17.99
CA GLN A 103 28.73 35.62 -17.64
C GLN A 103 28.11 35.00 -18.89
N ALA A 104 27.79 33.70 -18.82
CA ALA A 104 26.95 33.06 -19.83
C ALA A 104 25.49 33.45 -19.58
N ILE A 105 24.81 33.91 -20.63
CA ILE A 105 23.40 34.33 -20.60
C ILE A 105 22.67 33.43 -21.59
N PRO A 106 22.03 32.34 -21.12
CA PRO A 106 21.27 31.45 -21.97
C PRO A 106 20.14 32.20 -22.69
N TYR A 107 19.79 31.73 -23.89
CA TYR A 107 18.68 32.31 -24.65
C TYR A 107 17.40 32.39 -23.80
N PRO A 108 16.63 33.50 -23.88
CA PRO A 108 15.42 33.69 -23.09
C PRO A 108 14.49 32.48 -23.13
N GLY A 109 14.04 32.02 -21.96
CA GLY A 109 13.14 30.89 -21.81
C GLY A 109 13.83 29.52 -21.60
N LYS A 110 15.13 29.35 -21.88
CA LYS A 110 15.85 28.10 -21.56
C LYS A 110 15.83 27.80 -20.06
N LEU A 111 16.21 28.77 -19.23
CA LEU A 111 16.23 28.65 -17.78
C LEU A 111 14.84 28.40 -17.18
N ARG A 112 13.80 29.05 -17.73
CA ARG A 112 12.41 28.81 -17.32
C ARG A 112 11.99 27.36 -17.58
N LEU A 113 12.26 26.85 -18.79
CA LEU A 113 11.93 25.46 -19.14
C LEU A 113 12.73 24.45 -18.31
N ALA A 114 14.02 24.73 -18.04
CA ALA A 114 14.84 23.90 -17.16
C ALA A 114 14.28 23.85 -15.73
N ARG A 115 13.83 24.99 -15.19
CA ARG A 115 13.12 25.05 -13.90
C ARG A 115 11.82 24.26 -13.91
N GLU A 116 11.01 24.38 -14.96
CA GLU A 116 9.73 23.65 -15.09
C GLU A 116 9.95 22.12 -15.18
N VAL A 117 11.00 21.66 -15.87
CA VAL A 117 11.43 20.25 -15.88
C VAL A 117 11.80 19.80 -14.47
N ALA A 118 12.66 20.54 -13.77
CA ALA A 118 13.07 20.23 -12.41
C ALA A 118 11.89 20.24 -11.42
N GLN A 119 10.92 21.14 -11.64
CA GLN A 119 9.68 21.18 -10.85
C GLN A 119 8.85 19.90 -11.06
N LYS A 120 8.69 19.41 -12.29
CA LYS A 120 7.98 18.15 -12.54
C LYS A 120 8.71 16.94 -11.96
N ASP A 121 10.04 16.94 -11.96
CA ASP A 121 10.83 15.92 -11.26
C ASP A 121 10.65 15.97 -9.74
N ALA A 122 10.54 17.16 -9.16
CA ALA A 122 10.24 17.34 -7.73
C ALA A 122 8.81 16.90 -7.37
N GLU A 123 7.82 17.31 -8.16
CA GLU A 123 6.42 16.85 -8.01
C GLU A 123 6.34 15.32 -8.08
N ARG A 124 7.10 14.70 -8.99
CA ARG A 124 7.22 13.25 -9.10
C ARG A 124 7.86 12.64 -7.86
N ALA A 125 8.97 13.21 -7.37
CA ALA A 125 9.60 12.72 -6.15
C ALA A 125 8.66 12.83 -4.93
N GLY A 126 7.73 13.78 -4.94
CA GLY A 126 6.68 13.96 -3.92
C GLY A 126 5.61 12.86 -3.89
N THR A 127 5.46 12.04 -4.93
CA THR A 127 4.51 10.89 -4.91
C THR A 127 5.10 9.67 -4.20
N VAL A 128 6.43 9.54 -4.15
CA VAL A 128 7.13 8.39 -3.55
C VAL A 128 6.79 8.22 -2.06
N PRO A 129 6.80 9.26 -1.20
CA PRO A 129 6.37 9.12 0.19
C PRO A 129 4.93 8.62 0.35
N GLN A 130 4.01 9.02 -0.53
CA GLN A 130 2.62 8.58 -0.49
C GLN A 130 2.50 7.08 -0.77
N ARG A 131 3.26 6.58 -1.76
CA ARG A 131 3.34 5.15 -2.05
C ARG A 131 3.85 4.35 -0.85
N VAL A 132 4.93 4.83 -0.21
CA VAL A 132 5.53 4.18 0.97
C VAL A 132 4.54 4.13 2.14
N VAL A 133 3.81 5.23 2.40
CA VAL A 133 2.77 5.29 3.45
C VAL A 133 1.68 4.24 3.21
N LEU A 134 1.16 4.13 1.99
CA LEU A 134 0.11 3.17 1.65
C LEU A 134 0.60 1.72 1.80
N THR A 135 1.83 1.43 1.37
CA THR A 135 2.42 0.08 1.48
C THR A 135 2.68 -0.32 2.92
N ILE A 136 3.17 0.60 3.77
CA ILE A 136 3.33 0.33 5.21
C ILE A 136 1.97 0.09 5.86
N GLY A 137 0.97 0.93 5.59
CA GLY A 137 -0.38 0.77 6.14
C GLY A 137 -0.99 -0.59 5.78
N ALA A 138 -0.91 -0.99 4.52
CA ALA A 138 -1.39 -2.30 4.07
C ALA A 138 -0.61 -3.46 4.71
N SER A 139 0.70 -3.31 4.89
CA SER A 139 1.54 -4.35 5.50
C SER A 139 1.20 -4.55 6.98
N VAL A 140 0.93 -3.46 7.72
CA VAL A 140 0.45 -3.52 9.11
C VAL A 140 -0.92 -4.19 9.18
N ARG A 141 -1.87 -3.83 8.29
CA ARG A 141 -3.19 -4.46 8.26
C ARG A 141 -3.13 -5.96 7.98
N ARG A 142 -2.26 -6.40 7.06
CA ARG A 142 -2.04 -7.83 6.76
C ARG A 142 -1.43 -8.56 7.94
N ALA A 143 -0.33 -8.05 8.49
CA ALA A 143 0.33 -8.66 9.66
C ALA A 143 -0.61 -8.72 10.88
N TYR A 144 -1.48 -7.73 11.05
CA TYR A 144 -2.51 -7.77 12.08
C TYR A 144 -3.59 -8.84 11.81
N ALA A 145 -3.99 -9.05 10.55
CA ALA A 145 -4.88 -10.15 10.18
C ALA A 145 -4.23 -11.52 10.43
N ASP A 146 -2.94 -11.66 10.17
CA ASP A 146 -2.17 -12.88 10.45
C ASP A 146 -2.08 -13.16 11.96
N LEU A 147 -1.86 -12.12 12.77
CA LEU A 147 -1.89 -12.24 14.24
C LEU A 147 -3.27 -12.67 14.75
N LEU A 148 -4.35 -12.08 14.21
CA LEU A 148 -5.71 -12.46 14.55
C LEU A 148 -6.00 -13.92 14.18
N GLU A 149 -5.57 -14.35 12.99
CA GLU A 149 -5.73 -15.73 12.52
C GLU A 149 -5.03 -16.71 13.45
N ALA A 150 -3.77 -16.46 13.80
CA ALA A 150 -3.00 -17.32 14.70
C ALA A 150 -3.60 -17.40 16.11
N ARG A 151 -4.09 -16.28 16.65
CA ARG A 151 -4.74 -16.25 17.98
C ARG A 151 -6.04 -17.01 18.02
N GLU A 152 -6.88 -16.89 16.98
CA GLU A 152 -8.14 -17.62 16.91
C GLU A 152 -7.93 -19.11 16.59
N ALA A 153 -6.91 -19.43 15.81
CA ALA A 153 -6.49 -20.81 15.58
C ALA A 153 -6.08 -21.51 16.88
N LEU A 154 -5.27 -20.84 17.71
CA LEU A 154 -4.86 -21.37 19.02
C LEU A 154 -6.07 -21.63 19.93
N ARG A 155 -7.02 -20.68 19.98
CA ARG A 155 -8.27 -20.85 20.73
C ARG A 155 -9.11 -22.00 20.19
N LEU A 156 -9.20 -22.16 18.87
CA LEU A 156 -9.94 -23.27 18.24
C LEU A 156 -9.33 -24.62 18.62
N VAL A 157 -8.00 -24.73 18.67
CA VAL A 157 -7.31 -25.95 19.11
C VAL A 157 -7.59 -26.24 20.59
N ASP A 158 -7.61 -25.22 21.45
CA ASP A 158 -7.96 -25.38 22.87
C ASP A 158 -9.42 -25.82 23.05
N GLU A 159 -10.37 -25.26 22.29
CA GLU A 159 -11.77 -25.70 22.24
C GLU A 159 -11.90 -27.15 21.77
N GLN A 160 -11.14 -27.53 20.74
CA GLN A 160 -11.11 -28.89 20.22
C GLN A 160 -10.56 -29.88 21.26
N ALA A 161 -9.51 -29.49 21.99
CA ALA A 161 -8.91 -30.31 23.03
C ALA A 161 -9.88 -30.59 24.20
N GLU A 162 -10.63 -29.57 24.64
CA GLU A 162 -11.65 -29.77 25.68
C GLU A 162 -12.83 -30.62 25.17
N THR A 163 -13.23 -30.47 23.89
CA THR A 163 -14.26 -31.31 23.29
C THR A 163 -13.84 -32.79 23.28
N TRP A 164 -12.61 -33.07 22.85
CA TRP A 164 -12.06 -34.44 22.83
C TRP A 164 -11.86 -35.05 24.21
N LYS A 165 -11.57 -34.23 25.22
CA LYS A 165 -11.50 -34.67 26.61
C LYS A 165 -12.87 -35.19 27.11
N GLY A 166 -13.95 -34.44 26.84
CA GLY A 166 -15.30 -34.90 27.18
C GLY A 166 -15.70 -36.18 26.44
N ILE A 167 -15.27 -36.35 25.19
CA ILE A 167 -15.53 -37.57 24.41
C ILE A 167 -14.76 -38.77 24.97
N GLU A 168 -13.49 -38.58 25.34
CA GLU A 168 -12.70 -39.63 25.97
C GLU A 168 -13.35 -40.12 27.27
N GLU A 169 -13.86 -39.20 28.10
CA GLU A 169 -14.57 -39.53 29.34
C GLU A 169 -15.82 -40.39 29.07
N VAL A 170 -16.64 -40.00 28.09
CA VAL A 170 -17.83 -40.76 27.67
C VAL A 170 -17.44 -42.14 27.14
N THR A 171 -16.45 -42.22 26.27
CA THR A 171 -15.99 -43.48 25.66
C THR A 171 -15.39 -44.41 26.71
N ARG A 172 -14.65 -43.89 27.69
CA ARG A 172 -14.11 -44.68 28.82
C ARG A 172 -15.23 -45.25 29.69
N GLY A 173 -16.27 -44.46 29.97
CA GLY A 173 -17.45 -44.93 30.70
C GLY A 173 -18.16 -46.06 29.97
N ARG A 174 -18.33 -45.95 28.64
CA ARG A 174 -18.90 -47.02 27.81
C ARG A 174 -18.02 -48.26 27.76
N TYR A 175 -16.71 -48.11 27.67
CA TYR A 175 -15.76 -49.23 27.68
C TYR A 175 -15.83 -50.01 29.01
N ALA A 176 -15.88 -49.30 30.15
CA ALA A 176 -16.04 -49.91 31.46
C ALA A 176 -17.37 -50.69 31.60
N ALA A 177 -18.42 -50.25 30.90
CA ALA A 177 -19.70 -50.94 30.83
C ALA A 177 -19.76 -52.06 29.76
N GLY A 178 -18.67 -52.32 29.01
CA GLY A 178 -18.63 -53.30 27.93
C GLY A 178 -19.36 -52.86 26.64
N LEU A 179 -19.70 -51.57 26.51
CA LEU A 179 -20.51 -50.99 25.42
C LEU A 179 -19.68 -50.25 24.36
N ALA A 180 -18.36 -50.22 24.50
CA ALA A 180 -17.41 -49.66 23.53
C ALA A 180 -16.13 -50.51 23.51
N SER A 181 -15.32 -50.38 22.46
CA SER A 181 -14.05 -51.10 22.36
C SER A 181 -12.90 -50.33 23.00
N GLN A 182 -11.84 -51.02 23.41
CA GLN A 182 -10.61 -50.36 23.87
C GLN A 182 -9.99 -49.48 22.77
N GLN A 183 -10.18 -49.89 21.51
CA GLN A 183 -9.72 -49.15 20.34
C GLN A 183 -10.37 -47.75 20.24
N ASP A 184 -11.63 -47.59 20.65
CA ASP A 184 -12.31 -46.30 20.64
C ASP A 184 -11.68 -45.33 21.66
N VAL A 185 -11.32 -45.83 22.85
CA VAL A 185 -10.61 -45.06 23.88
C VAL A 185 -9.23 -44.63 23.37
N LEU A 186 -8.47 -45.56 22.79
CA LEU A 186 -7.14 -45.29 22.25
C LEU A 186 -7.18 -44.29 21.08
N ARG A 187 -8.22 -44.32 20.25
CA ARG A 187 -8.43 -43.33 19.18
C ARG A 187 -8.68 -41.93 19.76
N ALA A 188 -9.55 -41.79 20.76
CA ALA A 188 -9.78 -40.50 21.43
C ALA A 188 -8.48 -39.93 22.05
N GLN A 189 -7.68 -40.78 22.70
CA GLN A 189 -6.39 -40.40 23.27
C GLN A 189 -5.36 -40.00 22.19
N SER A 190 -5.38 -40.67 21.05
CA SER A 190 -4.52 -40.34 19.92
C SER A 190 -4.86 -38.96 19.33
N GLU A 191 -6.13 -38.62 19.19
CA GLU A 191 -6.56 -37.29 18.73
C GLU A 191 -6.12 -36.19 19.72
N ARG A 192 -6.29 -36.40 21.03
CA ARG A 192 -5.77 -35.46 22.04
C ARG A 192 -4.26 -35.26 21.92
N THR A 193 -3.51 -36.32 21.65
CA THR A 193 -2.06 -36.22 21.45
C THR A 193 -1.70 -35.43 20.19
N ARG A 194 -2.47 -35.59 19.09
CA ARG A 194 -2.29 -34.77 17.88
C ARG A 194 -2.57 -33.29 18.14
N LEU A 195 -3.58 -32.99 18.96
CA LEU A 195 -3.90 -31.59 19.32
C LEU A 195 -2.80 -30.92 20.13
N LEU A 196 -2.03 -31.66 20.93
CA LEU A 196 -0.84 -31.10 21.58
C LEU A 196 0.22 -30.68 20.56
N GLN A 197 0.38 -31.45 19.47
CA GLN A 197 1.29 -31.08 18.38
C GLN A 197 0.78 -29.87 17.62
N GLU A 198 -0.51 -29.84 17.29
CA GLU A 198 -1.14 -28.72 16.59
C GLU A 198 -1.06 -27.42 17.41
N ARG A 199 -1.35 -27.49 18.71
CA ARG A 199 -1.23 -26.36 19.63
C ARG A 199 0.17 -25.74 19.61
N ARG A 200 1.23 -26.58 19.56
CA ARG A 200 2.61 -26.10 19.46
C ARG A 200 2.91 -25.42 18.13
N ARG A 201 2.24 -25.80 17.04
CA ARG A 201 2.34 -25.11 15.75
C ARG A 201 1.65 -23.76 15.79
N GLU A 202 0.44 -23.68 16.35
CA GLU A 202 -0.28 -22.41 16.48
C GLU A 202 0.42 -21.43 17.43
N GLU A 203 1.01 -21.91 18.53
CA GLU A 203 1.87 -21.08 19.40
C GLU A 203 3.07 -20.49 18.63
N ALA A 204 3.71 -21.29 17.76
CA ALA A 204 4.81 -20.81 16.93
C ALA A 204 4.34 -19.81 15.86
N ALA A 205 3.16 -20.02 15.28
CA ALA A 205 2.53 -19.10 14.33
C ALA A 205 2.20 -17.76 14.99
N GLU A 206 1.64 -17.75 16.21
CA GLU A 206 1.37 -16.52 16.96
C GLU A 206 2.67 -15.74 17.23
N LEU A 207 3.72 -16.42 17.68
CA LEU A 207 5.02 -15.78 17.94
C LEU A 207 5.63 -15.18 16.67
N THR A 208 5.46 -15.85 15.52
CA THR A 208 5.93 -15.36 14.23
C THR A 208 5.16 -14.11 13.80
N ALA A 209 3.83 -14.14 13.84
CA ALA A 209 2.98 -12.99 13.50
C ALA A 209 3.24 -11.79 14.44
N LEU A 210 3.45 -12.04 15.73
CA LEU A 210 3.86 -11.01 16.68
C LEU A 210 5.22 -10.39 16.31
N SER A 211 6.20 -11.20 15.93
CA SER A 211 7.52 -10.72 15.52
C SER A 211 7.45 -9.82 14.29
N GLU A 212 6.69 -10.24 13.27
CA GLU A 212 6.49 -9.47 12.04
C GLU A 212 5.80 -8.13 12.32
N LEU A 213 4.71 -8.15 13.11
CA LEU A 213 3.99 -6.92 13.45
C LEU A 213 4.85 -5.98 14.32
N ARG A 214 5.63 -6.50 15.27
CA ARG A 214 6.58 -5.69 16.07
C ARG A 214 7.65 -5.03 15.20
N GLN A 215 8.18 -5.74 14.21
CA GLN A 215 9.14 -5.20 13.25
C GLN A 215 8.54 -4.00 12.49
N LEU A 216 7.32 -4.14 11.97
CA LEU A 216 6.64 -3.07 11.23
C LEU A 216 6.35 -1.84 12.12
N LEU A 217 6.06 -2.07 13.40
CA LEU A 217 5.81 -1.02 14.40
C LEU A 217 7.10 -0.43 14.99
N PHE A 218 8.28 -0.96 14.66
CA PHE A 218 9.55 -0.61 15.30
C PHE A 218 9.53 -0.79 16.83
N ARG A 219 8.79 -1.79 17.31
CA ARG A 219 8.70 -2.14 18.74
C ARG A 219 9.81 -3.12 19.14
N PRO A 220 10.23 -3.12 20.43
CA PRO A 220 11.09 -4.17 20.97
C PRO A 220 10.48 -5.57 20.81
N PRO A 221 11.29 -6.64 20.72
CA PRO A 221 10.82 -8.01 20.51
C PRO A 221 9.80 -8.52 21.52
N ASP A 222 9.81 -8.02 22.76
CA ASP A 222 8.93 -8.47 23.84
C ASP A 222 7.76 -7.50 24.13
N ALA A 223 7.60 -6.45 23.32
CA ALA A 223 6.55 -5.48 23.53
C ALA A 223 5.16 -6.13 23.38
N PRO A 224 4.22 -5.93 24.33
CA PRO A 224 2.88 -6.48 24.20
C PRO A 224 2.13 -5.79 23.05
N ILE A 225 1.36 -6.58 22.31
CA ILE A 225 0.40 -6.09 21.32
C ILE A 225 -0.99 -6.52 21.83
N PRO A 226 -1.74 -5.61 22.47
CA PRO A 226 -3.12 -5.91 22.83
C PRO A 226 -3.90 -6.24 21.55
N THR A 227 -4.79 -7.21 21.67
CA THR A 227 -5.70 -7.62 20.59
C THR A 227 -7.00 -8.00 21.24
N GLU A 228 -7.90 -7.04 21.28
CA GLU A 228 -9.25 -7.20 21.84
C GLU A 228 -10.20 -7.76 20.79
N GLN A 229 -9.91 -7.46 19.52
CA GLN A 229 -10.68 -7.95 18.38
C GLN A 229 -10.62 -9.48 18.24
N ARG A 230 -11.76 -10.08 17.88
CA ARG A 230 -11.89 -11.51 17.55
C ARG A 230 -12.29 -11.72 16.10
N LEU A 231 -11.77 -12.77 15.46
CA LEU A 231 -12.33 -13.27 14.20
C LEU A 231 -13.40 -14.29 14.53
N THR A 232 -14.64 -13.96 14.21
CA THR A 232 -15.78 -14.84 14.48
C THR A 232 -16.57 -15.06 13.18
N PRO A 233 -16.75 -16.32 12.75
CA PRO A 233 -17.63 -16.67 11.65
C PRO A 233 -19.01 -16.02 11.80
N GLY A 234 -19.50 -15.43 10.71
CA GLY A 234 -20.73 -14.65 10.68
C GLY A 234 -20.50 -13.16 10.63
N ARG A 235 -19.46 -12.60 11.29
CA ARG A 235 -19.18 -11.15 11.27
C ARG A 235 -18.61 -10.72 9.91
N LEU A 236 -19.50 -10.38 8.97
CA LEU A 236 -19.13 -9.99 7.62
C LEU A 236 -18.48 -8.60 7.59
N VAL A 237 -17.43 -8.46 6.78
CA VAL A 237 -16.84 -7.16 6.47
C VAL A 237 -17.62 -6.51 5.33
N THR A 238 -17.90 -5.22 5.44
CA THR A 238 -18.56 -4.45 4.37
C THR A 238 -17.66 -4.42 3.13
N ILE A 239 -18.20 -4.89 2.00
CA ILE A 239 -17.51 -4.85 0.71
C ILE A 239 -17.78 -3.49 0.06
N PRO A 240 -16.74 -2.77 -0.42
CA PRO A 240 -16.93 -1.51 -1.11
C PRO A 240 -17.59 -1.72 -2.49
N SER A 241 -18.26 -0.68 -2.99
CA SER A 241 -18.85 -0.69 -4.35
C SER A 241 -17.76 -0.85 -5.41
N SER A 242 -17.93 -1.82 -6.32
CA SER A 242 -16.97 -2.10 -7.39
C SER A 242 -16.75 -0.89 -8.31
N ALA A 243 -17.83 -0.22 -8.72
CA ALA A 243 -17.75 0.91 -9.64
C ALA A 243 -17.03 2.12 -9.02
N GLU A 244 -17.34 2.44 -7.76
CA GLU A 244 -16.69 3.53 -7.02
C GLU A 244 -15.21 3.23 -6.77
N THR A 245 -14.88 1.96 -6.48
CA THR A 245 -13.50 1.54 -6.24
C THR A 245 -12.65 1.60 -7.51
N LEU A 246 -13.19 1.19 -8.66
CA LEU A 246 -12.49 1.31 -9.95
C LEU A 246 -12.24 2.77 -10.34
N ALA A 247 -13.23 3.64 -10.15
CA ALA A 247 -13.06 5.07 -10.40
C ALA A 247 -11.96 5.66 -9.49
N ARG A 248 -12.01 5.37 -8.19
CA ARG A 248 -10.99 5.81 -7.23
C ARG A 248 -9.59 5.27 -7.56
N ALA A 249 -9.48 4.02 -7.99
CA ALA A 249 -8.19 3.43 -8.38
C ALA A 249 -7.52 4.26 -9.48
N VAL A 250 -8.26 4.66 -10.51
CA VAL A 250 -7.71 5.44 -11.62
C VAL A 250 -7.31 6.85 -11.18
N ASP A 251 -8.06 7.47 -10.27
CA ASP A 251 -7.82 8.86 -9.86
C ASP A 251 -6.78 9.00 -8.73
N GLU A 252 -6.70 8.03 -7.82
CA GLU A 252 -5.95 8.16 -6.58
C GLU A 252 -4.62 7.42 -6.55
N THR A 253 -4.41 6.41 -7.41
CA THR A 253 -3.18 5.60 -7.49
C THR A 253 -1.93 6.47 -7.69
N PRO A 254 -0.95 6.45 -6.76
CA PRO A 254 0.27 7.26 -6.85
C PRO A 254 1.08 7.03 -8.13
N GLU A 255 1.12 5.79 -8.62
CA GLU A 255 1.86 5.39 -9.82
C GLU A 255 1.29 6.03 -11.09
N LEU A 256 -0.04 6.22 -11.14
CA LEU A 256 -0.70 6.94 -12.24
C LEU A 256 -0.40 8.44 -12.20
N LYS A 257 -0.34 9.02 -11.00
CA LYS A 257 0.08 10.43 -10.83
C LYS A 257 1.54 10.61 -11.22
N GLU A 258 2.42 9.69 -10.81
CA GLU A 258 3.83 9.70 -11.19
C GLU A 258 4.01 9.64 -12.71
N ILE A 259 3.37 8.70 -13.41
CA ILE A 259 3.58 8.58 -14.87
C ILE A 259 2.98 9.78 -15.63
N ALA A 260 1.89 10.38 -15.12
CA ALA A 260 1.34 11.61 -15.68
C ALA A 260 2.35 12.77 -15.58
N LEU A 261 3.04 12.89 -14.44
CA LEU A 261 4.12 13.87 -14.24
C LEU A 261 5.32 13.59 -15.15
N VAL A 262 5.69 12.33 -15.35
CA VAL A 262 6.73 11.95 -16.32
C VAL A 262 6.35 12.38 -17.73
N ARG A 263 5.09 12.18 -18.15
CA ARG A 263 4.61 12.64 -19.47
C ARG A 263 4.72 14.16 -19.60
N GLU A 264 4.30 14.91 -18.58
CA GLU A 264 4.41 16.37 -18.57
C GLU A 264 5.88 16.85 -18.61
N ARG A 265 6.75 16.23 -17.81
CA ARG A 265 8.19 16.50 -17.81
C ARG A 265 8.81 16.24 -19.18
N SER A 266 8.41 15.17 -19.85
CA SER A 266 8.91 14.84 -21.20
C SER A 266 8.48 15.87 -22.24
N LYS A 267 7.25 16.40 -22.17
CA LYS A 267 6.83 17.51 -23.06
C LYS A 267 7.68 18.76 -22.87
N LEU A 268 7.93 19.15 -21.62
CA LEU A 268 8.82 20.28 -21.32
C LEU A 268 10.26 20.03 -21.76
N SER A 269 10.72 18.78 -21.68
CA SER A 269 12.04 18.38 -22.16
C SER A 269 12.17 18.53 -23.69
N VAL A 270 11.10 18.23 -24.44
CA VAL A 270 11.04 18.51 -25.90
C VAL A 270 11.16 20.00 -26.17
N ASP A 271 10.41 20.83 -25.45
CA ASP A 271 10.45 22.29 -25.62
C ASP A 271 11.84 22.86 -25.29
N LEU A 272 12.48 22.35 -24.24
CA LEU A 272 13.85 22.71 -23.88
C LEU A 272 14.86 22.28 -24.96
N ALA A 273 14.75 21.05 -25.47
CA ALA A 273 15.59 20.55 -26.55
C ALA A 273 15.45 21.40 -27.82
N ARG A 274 14.22 21.81 -28.17
CA ARG A 274 13.96 22.73 -29.28
C ARG A 274 14.58 24.11 -29.02
N ARG A 275 14.53 24.59 -27.77
CA ARG A 275 15.14 25.88 -27.41
C ARG A 275 16.67 25.86 -27.52
N ASN A 276 17.32 24.70 -27.43
CA ASN A 276 18.77 24.56 -27.64
C ASN A 276 19.23 24.81 -29.08
N LEU A 277 18.31 25.00 -30.03
CA LEU A 277 18.62 25.52 -31.37
C LEU A 277 18.91 27.02 -31.37
N MET A 278 18.46 27.75 -30.36
CA MET A 278 18.67 29.20 -30.25
C MET A 278 20.06 29.49 -29.68
N PRO A 279 20.71 30.57 -30.15
CA PRO A 279 22.05 30.93 -29.71
C PRO A 279 22.05 31.42 -28.27
N ASP A 280 23.11 31.11 -27.53
CA ASP A 280 23.34 31.67 -26.19
C ASP A 280 24.23 32.91 -26.28
N PHE A 281 24.17 33.77 -25.27
CA PHE A 281 24.93 35.00 -25.22
C PHE A 281 26.00 34.91 -24.12
N VAL A 282 27.08 35.68 -24.28
CA VAL A 282 28.11 35.82 -23.25
C VAL A 282 28.40 37.31 -23.10
N ALA A 283 28.35 37.82 -21.88
CA ALA A 283 28.83 39.16 -21.58
C ALA A 283 30.17 39.05 -20.86
N SER A 284 31.17 39.83 -21.29
CA SER A 284 32.47 39.88 -20.63
C SER A 284 32.90 41.31 -20.34
N ALA A 285 33.61 41.47 -19.23
CA ALA A 285 34.30 42.70 -18.88
C ALA A 285 35.69 42.34 -18.37
N ALA A 286 36.70 43.10 -18.76
CA ALA A 286 38.05 42.91 -18.27
C ALA A 286 38.73 44.24 -17.95
N TYR A 287 39.53 44.19 -16.91
CA TYR A 287 40.43 45.24 -16.47
C TYR A 287 41.87 44.79 -16.68
N MET A 288 42.70 45.61 -17.31
CA MET A 288 44.08 45.30 -17.65
C MET A 288 45.01 46.33 -17.02
N ASN A 289 45.78 45.89 -16.03
CA ASN A 289 46.86 46.66 -15.44
C ASN A 289 48.14 46.47 -16.27
N ARG A 290 48.73 47.58 -16.71
CA ARG A 290 49.95 47.60 -17.52
C ARG A 290 51.15 48.22 -16.79
N GLY A 291 51.11 48.29 -15.45
CA GLY A 291 52.19 48.86 -14.64
C GLY A 291 52.32 50.38 -14.82
N GLY A 292 53.46 50.84 -15.34
CA GLY A 292 53.75 52.26 -15.62
C GLY A 292 53.04 52.84 -16.86
N LEU A 293 52.28 52.03 -17.60
CA LEU A 293 51.51 52.47 -18.77
C LEU A 293 50.02 52.71 -18.39
N PRO A 294 49.26 53.50 -19.17
CA PRO A 294 47.85 53.72 -18.92
C PRO A 294 47.05 52.42 -18.81
N LEU A 295 46.11 52.39 -17.86
CA LEU A 295 45.19 51.27 -17.69
C LEU A 295 44.32 51.06 -18.93
N MET A 296 43.91 49.82 -19.16
CA MET A 296 42.94 49.50 -20.21
C MET A 296 41.78 48.70 -19.63
N TRP A 297 40.62 48.85 -20.27
CA TRP A 297 39.45 48.05 -19.99
C TRP A 297 38.83 47.60 -21.31
N SER A 298 38.11 46.48 -21.26
CA SER A 298 37.37 45.96 -22.41
C SER A 298 36.02 45.43 -21.94
N ALA A 299 34.97 45.68 -22.72
CA ALA A 299 33.68 45.03 -22.58
C ALA A 299 33.34 44.33 -23.89
N GLY A 300 32.75 43.14 -23.80
CA GLY A 300 32.42 42.32 -24.96
C GLY A 300 31.07 41.65 -24.83
N LEU A 301 30.41 41.46 -25.97
CA LEU A 301 29.25 40.59 -26.12
C LEU A 301 29.62 39.49 -27.12
N GLY A 302 29.44 38.24 -26.72
CA GLY A 302 29.63 37.04 -27.54
C GLY A 302 28.31 36.34 -27.79
N VAL A 303 28.23 35.61 -28.91
CA VAL A 303 27.09 34.78 -29.27
C VAL A 303 27.60 33.37 -29.57
N SER A 304 27.07 32.37 -28.89
CA SER A 304 27.33 30.95 -29.13
C SER A 304 26.27 30.40 -30.08
N ILE A 305 26.68 30.12 -31.33
CA ILE A 305 25.78 29.65 -32.39
C ILE A 305 25.93 28.12 -32.55
N PRO A 306 24.84 27.34 -32.51
CA PRO A 306 24.91 25.89 -32.66
C PRO A 306 25.12 25.46 -34.12
N LEU A 307 26.36 25.57 -34.61
CA LEU A 307 26.72 25.25 -36.01
C LEU A 307 26.45 23.78 -36.39
N TRP A 308 26.53 22.86 -35.42
CA TRP A 308 26.27 21.43 -35.63
C TRP A 308 24.83 21.02 -35.33
N ALA A 309 23.86 21.95 -35.40
CA ALA A 309 22.44 21.68 -35.13
C ALA A 309 21.90 20.46 -35.88
N GLY A 310 22.37 20.19 -37.10
CA GLY A 310 21.99 19.01 -37.89
C GLY A 310 22.38 17.67 -37.26
N GLN A 311 23.54 17.60 -36.60
CA GLN A 311 24.11 16.35 -36.05
C GLN A 311 24.00 16.24 -34.52
N LYS A 312 23.77 17.36 -33.81
CA LYS A 312 23.68 17.39 -32.34
C LYS A 312 22.26 17.72 -31.87
N GLN A 313 21.79 18.95 -32.10
CA GLN A 313 20.50 19.41 -31.55
C GLN A 313 19.29 18.71 -32.18
N ARG A 314 19.27 18.49 -33.50
CA ARG A 314 18.14 17.82 -34.18
C ARG A 314 17.95 16.36 -33.71
N PRO A 315 18.99 15.51 -33.64
CA PRO A 315 18.85 14.18 -33.05
C PRO A 315 18.38 14.19 -31.58
N LEU A 316 18.86 15.12 -30.76
CA LEU A 316 18.40 15.27 -29.36
C LEU A 316 16.91 15.67 -29.25
N ILE A 317 16.39 16.43 -30.21
CA ILE A 317 14.95 16.74 -30.28
C ILE A 317 14.16 15.47 -30.61
N VAL A 318 14.62 14.68 -31.59
CA VAL A 318 13.98 13.40 -31.95
C VAL A 318 14.00 12.42 -30.77
N GLU A 319 15.11 12.34 -30.03
CA GLU A 319 15.19 11.57 -28.79
C GLU A 319 14.15 12.04 -27.76
N ALA A 320 14.07 13.35 -27.50
CA ALA A 320 13.10 13.89 -26.55
C ALA A 320 11.65 13.61 -26.97
N GLU A 321 11.34 13.71 -28.27
CA GLU A 321 10.01 13.43 -28.82
C GLU A 321 9.64 11.94 -28.72
N THR A 322 10.59 11.05 -29.00
CA THR A 322 10.37 9.60 -28.86
C THR A 322 10.20 9.20 -27.40
N LEU A 323 10.96 9.79 -26.47
CA LEU A 323 10.76 9.61 -25.02
C LEU A 323 9.41 10.15 -24.55
N ALA A 324 8.93 11.27 -25.10
CA ALA A 324 7.60 11.81 -24.77
C ALA A 324 6.47 10.89 -25.28
N SER A 325 6.61 10.33 -26.48
CA SER A 325 5.68 9.33 -27.03
C SER A 325 5.68 8.05 -26.19
N ALA A 326 6.87 7.55 -25.81
CA ALA A 326 7.01 6.38 -24.94
C ALA A 326 6.38 6.61 -23.56
N ALA A 327 6.53 7.79 -22.97
CA ALA A 327 5.89 8.15 -21.71
C ALA A 327 4.35 8.11 -21.81
N ALA A 328 3.78 8.62 -22.90
CA ALA A 328 2.33 8.58 -23.13
C ALA A 328 1.80 7.15 -23.28
N ALA A 329 2.49 6.30 -24.06
CA ALA A 329 2.14 4.88 -24.20
C ALA A 329 2.28 4.11 -22.87
N THR A 330 3.29 4.45 -22.07
CA THR A 330 3.50 3.84 -20.75
C THR A 330 2.38 4.21 -19.78
N GLU A 331 1.91 5.47 -19.79
CA GLU A 331 0.76 5.89 -19.00
C GLU A 331 -0.51 5.12 -19.40
N GLU A 332 -0.76 4.96 -20.69
CA GLU A 332 -1.91 4.18 -21.17
C GLU A 332 -1.84 2.71 -20.73
N SER A 333 -0.67 2.09 -20.86
CA SER A 333 -0.45 0.71 -20.40
C SER A 333 -0.65 0.59 -18.88
N LEU A 334 -0.12 1.53 -18.09
CA LEU A 334 -0.25 1.52 -16.64
C LEU A 334 -1.70 1.71 -16.21
N ARG A 335 -2.46 2.60 -16.88
CA ARG A 335 -3.90 2.79 -16.61
C ARG A 335 -4.68 1.48 -16.78
N ARG A 336 -4.47 0.75 -17.88
CA ARG A 336 -5.13 -0.54 -18.10
C ARG A 336 -4.72 -1.57 -17.06
N ARG A 337 -3.44 -1.58 -16.67
CA ARG A 337 -2.94 -2.49 -15.64
C ARG A 337 -3.58 -2.21 -14.27
N VAL A 338 -3.69 -0.95 -13.87
CA VAL A 338 -4.35 -0.56 -12.61
C VAL A 338 -5.82 -0.96 -12.62
N GLN A 339 -6.53 -0.74 -13.73
CA GLN A 339 -7.92 -1.18 -13.88
C GLN A 339 -8.06 -2.70 -13.72
N ALA A 340 -7.31 -3.48 -14.51
CA ALA A 340 -7.37 -4.94 -14.45
C ALA A 340 -6.97 -5.49 -13.06
N ALA A 341 -5.92 -4.93 -12.45
CA ALA A 341 -5.47 -5.32 -11.12
C ALA A 341 -6.50 -5.00 -10.02
N THR A 342 -7.26 -3.92 -10.17
CA THR A 342 -8.34 -3.54 -9.26
C THR A 342 -9.56 -4.44 -9.45
N GLU A 343 -9.93 -4.75 -10.70
CA GLU A 343 -11.01 -5.71 -11.01
C GLU A 343 -10.70 -7.09 -10.43
N GLU A 344 -9.49 -7.61 -10.62
CA GLU A 344 -9.05 -8.89 -10.06
C GLU A 344 -9.19 -8.94 -8.54
N ARG A 345 -8.74 -7.89 -7.84
CA ARG A 345 -8.86 -7.77 -6.37
C ARG A 345 -10.32 -7.73 -5.92
N LEU A 346 -11.17 -6.99 -6.62
CA LEU A 346 -12.60 -6.92 -6.32
C LEU A 346 -13.29 -8.28 -6.54
N ILE A 347 -12.94 -9.00 -7.60
CA ILE A 347 -13.47 -10.35 -7.86
C ILE A 347 -13.07 -11.29 -6.71
N ARG A 348 -11.79 -11.29 -6.33
CA ARG A 348 -11.28 -12.12 -5.23
C ARG A 348 -11.94 -11.76 -3.89
N LEU A 349 -12.10 -10.46 -3.62
CA LEU A 349 -12.74 -9.98 -2.39
C LEU A 349 -14.21 -10.43 -2.31
N ASN A 350 -14.96 -10.30 -3.41
CA ASN A 350 -16.34 -10.75 -3.50
C ASN A 350 -16.47 -12.26 -3.33
N GLN A 351 -15.57 -13.03 -3.95
CA GLN A 351 -15.52 -14.49 -3.79
C GLN A 351 -15.31 -14.86 -2.31
N LEU A 352 -14.28 -14.32 -1.65
CA LEU A 352 -13.98 -14.60 -0.25
C LEU A 352 -15.14 -14.23 0.68
N ALA A 353 -15.83 -13.12 0.40
CA ALA A 353 -16.97 -12.69 1.20
C ALA A 353 -18.19 -13.61 1.02
N GLN A 354 -18.44 -14.10 -0.20
CA GLN A 354 -19.49 -15.09 -0.45
C GLN A 354 -19.19 -16.43 0.21
N GLU A 355 -17.94 -16.91 0.12
CA GLU A 355 -17.51 -18.14 0.80
C GLU A 355 -17.63 -18.02 2.32
N ALA A 356 -17.16 -16.91 2.91
CA ALA A 356 -17.28 -16.67 4.35
C ALA A 356 -18.75 -16.62 4.82
N ARG A 357 -19.66 -16.16 3.96
CA ARG A 357 -21.10 -16.19 4.22
C ARG A 357 -21.66 -17.60 4.19
N LEU A 358 -21.30 -18.41 3.18
CA LEU A 358 -21.72 -19.80 3.06
C LEU A 358 -21.22 -20.66 4.24
N ASP A 359 -20.02 -20.38 4.75
CA ASP A 359 -19.52 -21.02 5.96
C ASP A 359 -20.41 -20.74 7.15
N ALA A 360 -20.65 -19.46 7.43
CA ALA A 360 -21.32 -19.02 8.63
C ALA A 360 -22.81 -19.36 8.64
N GLU A 361 -23.49 -19.22 7.50
CA GLU A 361 -24.94 -19.44 7.38
C GLU A 361 -25.30 -20.89 7.05
N GLY A 362 -24.35 -21.68 6.51
CA GLY A 362 -24.59 -23.01 5.99
C GLY A 362 -23.72 -24.08 6.63
N ILE A 363 -22.47 -24.18 6.18
CA ILE A 363 -21.56 -25.30 6.46
C ILE A 363 -21.41 -25.50 7.98
N LEU A 364 -21.02 -24.46 8.71
CA LEU A 364 -20.75 -24.57 10.15
C LEU A 364 -22.00 -24.91 10.97
N VAL A 365 -23.18 -24.46 10.53
CA VAL A 365 -24.46 -24.79 11.18
C VAL A 365 -24.79 -26.27 10.95
N GLN A 366 -24.62 -26.75 9.72
CA GLN A 366 -24.88 -28.15 9.35
C GLN A 366 -23.90 -29.11 10.04
N ASP A 367 -22.61 -28.74 10.10
CA ASP A 367 -21.59 -29.53 10.77
C ASP A 367 -21.85 -29.64 12.27
N GLN A 368 -22.26 -28.55 12.92
CA GLN A 368 -22.64 -28.58 14.34
C GLN A 368 -23.80 -29.56 14.58
N LEU A 369 -24.85 -29.48 13.75
CA LEU A 369 -25.99 -30.41 13.84
C LEU A 369 -25.57 -31.86 13.60
N SER A 370 -24.63 -32.08 12.68
CA SER A 370 -24.04 -33.40 12.40
C SER A 370 -23.27 -33.95 13.61
N VAL A 371 -22.45 -33.12 14.25
CA VAL A 371 -21.73 -33.46 15.50
C VAL A 371 -22.71 -33.83 16.61
N ASP A 372 -23.73 -33.00 16.83
CA ASP A 372 -24.73 -33.23 17.87
C ASP A 372 -25.50 -34.55 17.65
N ALA A 373 -25.89 -34.83 16.40
CA ALA A 373 -26.56 -36.08 16.03
C ALA A 373 -25.65 -37.31 16.16
N ALA A 374 -24.39 -37.20 15.74
CA ALA A 374 -23.40 -38.27 15.85
C ALA A 374 -23.11 -38.60 17.33
N LEU A 375 -22.94 -37.58 18.18
CA LEU A 375 -22.72 -37.76 19.62
C LEU A 375 -23.94 -38.39 20.31
N ALA A 376 -25.16 -37.94 20.00
CA ALA A 376 -26.38 -38.51 20.55
C ALA A 376 -26.55 -39.99 20.15
N SER A 377 -26.31 -40.30 18.87
CA SER A 377 -26.40 -41.66 18.33
C SER A 377 -25.32 -42.58 18.90
N TYR A 378 -24.09 -42.06 19.09
CA TYR A 378 -23.01 -42.83 19.70
C TYR A 378 -23.30 -43.13 21.17
N ARG A 379 -23.86 -42.16 21.92
CA ARG A 379 -24.29 -42.35 23.31
C ARG A 379 -25.35 -43.43 23.46
N THR A 380 -26.23 -43.62 22.48
CA THR A 380 -27.23 -44.71 22.48
C THR A 380 -26.71 -46.00 21.85
N GLY A 381 -25.49 -46.02 21.31
CA GLY A 381 -24.89 -47.18 20.66
C GLY A 381 -25.45 -47.49 19.26
N THR A 382 -26.12 -46.52 18.63
CA THR A 382 -26.76 -46.69 17.31
C THR A 382 -25.79 -46.47 16.15
N VAL A 383 -24.68 -45.77 16.37
CA VAL A 383 -23.59 -45.58 15.39
C VAL A 383 -22.22 -45.90 16.01
N PRO A 384 -21.23 -46.34 15.21
CA PRO A 384 -19.88 -46.60 15.69
C PRO A 384 -19.13 -45.30 16.03
N PHE A 385 -18.07 -45.39 16.86
CA PHE A 385 -17.24 -44.25 17.26
C PHE A 385 -16.61 -43.49 16.08
N VAL A 386 -16.33 -44.18 14.97
CA VAL A 386 -15.78 -43.55 13.76
C VAL A 386 -16.68 -42.44 13.21
N THR A 387 -18.00 -42.58 13.33
CA THR A 387 -18.95 -41.53 12.89
C THR A 387 -18.81 -40.25 13.72
N VAL A 388 -18.49 -40.38 15.02
CA VAL A 388 -18.19 -39.22 15.89
C VAL A 388 -16.85 -38.58 15.49
N LEU A 389 -15.84 -39.41 15.23
CA LEU A 389 -14.52 -38.95 14.80
C LEU A 389 -14.60 -38.17 13.48
N GLU A 390 -15.35 -38.67 12.51
CA GLU A 390 -15.58 -38.00 11.22
C GLU A 390 -16.34 -36.69 11.40
N ALA A 391 -17.48 -36.70 12.10
CA ALA A 391 -18.28 -35.49 12.29
C ALA A 391 -17.49 -34.35 12.98
N ILE A 392 -16.71 -34.68 14.02
CA ILE A 392 -15.90 -33.71 14.75
C ILE A 392 -14.70 -33.27 13.95
N GLY A 393 -14.05 -34.19 13.23
CA GLY A 393 -12.95 -33.87 12.33
C GLY A 393 -13.38 -32.86 11.26
N THR A 394 -14.52 -33.10 10.63
CA THR A 394 -15.14 -32.19 9.65
C THR A 394 -15.45 -30.84 10.28
N TYR A 395 -16.21 -30.81 11.38
CA TYR A 395 -16.62 -29.56 12.04
C TYR A 395 -15.44 -28.65 12.41
N PHE A 396 -14.39 -29.19 13.06
CA PHE A 396 -13.23 -28.38 13.43
C PHE A 396 -12.35 -28.03 12.22
N GLY A 397 -12.26 -28.92 11.23
CA GLY A 397 -11.59 -28.65 9.95
C GLY A 397 -12.23 -27.47 9.21
N ASP A 398 -13.55 -27.47 9.09
CA ASP A 398 -14.32 -26.43 8.42
C ASP A 398 -14.34 -25.13 9.22
N ARG A 399 -14.37 -25.17 10.57
CA ARG A 399 -14.14 -23.98 11.40
C ARG A 399 -12.76 -23.37 11.16
N ARG A 400 -11.71 -24.18 11.06
CA ARG A 400 -10.36 -23.69 10.76
C ARG A 400 -10.28 -23.07 9.36
N ALA A 401 -10.89 -23.70 8.37
CA ALA A 401 -10.98 -23.15 7.01
C ALA A 401 -11.75 -21.81 6.97
N ALA A 402 -12.87 -21.71 7.70
CA ALA A 402 -13.65 -20.48 7.81
C ALA A 402 -12.86 -19.33 8.46
N LEU A 403 -12.09 -19.61 9.52
CA LEU A 403 -11.19 -18.63 10.14
C LEU A 403 -10.13 -18.12 9.14
N GLY A 404 -9.49 -19.04 8.41
CA GLY A 404 -8.52 -18.67 7.37
C GLY A 404 -9.12 -17.86 6.23
N ARG A 405 -10.38 -18.13 5.86
CA ARG A 405 -11.13 -17.32 4.88
C ARG A 405 -11.42 -15.91 5.39
N LEU A 406 -11.82 -15.74 6.65
CA LEU A 406 -12.03 -14.41 7.24
C LEU A 406 -10.73 -13.59 7.30
N ALA A 407 -9.62 -14.21 7.71
CA ALA A 407 -8.33 -13.55 7.71
C ALA A 407 -7.89 -13.18 6.28
N SER A 408 -8.13 -14.07 5.31
CA SER A 408 -7.88 -13.80 3.88
C SER A 408 -8.74 -12.68 3.33
N LEU A 409 -9.98 -12.54 3.80
CA LEU A 409 -10.87 -11.42 3.46
C LEU A 409 -10.29 -10.08 3.97
N ILE A 410 -9.79 -10.05 5.21
CA ILE A 410 -9.16 -8.85 5.78
C ILE A 410 -7.87 -8.49 5.01
N ARG A 411 -7.04 -9.49 4.67
CA ARG A 411 -5.85 -9.27 3.82
C ARG A 411 -6.21 -8.75 2.43
N ALA A 412 -7.23 -9.31 1.80
CA ALA A 412 -7.70 -8.86 0.48
C ALA A 412 -8.24 -7.41 0.52
N LEU A 413 -8.85 -6.99 1.62
CA LEU A 413 -9.24 -5.59 1.83
C LEU A 413 -8.03 -4.67 1.98
N ALA A 414 -7.02 -5.08 2.74
CA ALA A 414 -5.77 -4.33 2.85
C ALA A 414 -5.06 -4.20 1.50
N ASP A 415 -5.02 -5.28 0.71
CA ASP A 415 -4.46 -5.28 -0.65
C ASP A 415 -5.26 -4.39 -1.62
N LEU A 416 -6.57 -4.22 -1.41
CA LEU A 416 -7.39 -3.31 -2.20
C LEU A 416 -7.12 -1.85 -1.81
N GLU A 417 -7.08 -1.55 -0.52
CA GLU A 417 -6.81 -0.21 0.02
C GLU A 417 -5.39 0.29 -0.31
N GLU A 418 -4.41 -0.60 -0.45
CA GLU A 418 -3.05 -0.24 -0.87
C GLU A 418 -3.03 0.44 -2.25
N PHE A 419 -3.89 0.01 -3.17
CA PHE A 419 -3.93 0.50 -4.56
C PHE A 419 -5.16 1.36 -4.86
N SER A 420 -6.11 1.44 -3.94
CA SER A 420 -7.32 2.25 -4.05
C SER A 420 -7.70 2.81 -2.67
N PRO A 421 -6.87 3.70 -2.10
CA PRO A 421 -7.09 4.19 -0.75
C PRO A 421 -8.43 4.92 -0.64
N GLU A 422 -9.10 4.77 0.50
CA GLU A 422 -10.28 5.58 0.81
C GLU A 422 -9.83 6.94 1.36
N ARG A 423 -10.54 8.03 1.04
CA ARG A 423 -10.24 9.37 1.61
C ARG A 423 -10.19 9.38 3.14
N SER A 424 -10.94 8.52 3.82
CA SER A 424 -10.94 8.37 5.29
C SER A 424 -9.65 7.76 5.84
N SER A 425 -8.92 6.97 5.05
CA SER A 425 -7.62 6.38 5.42
C SER A 425 -6.44 7.33 5.20
N GLN A 426 -6.66 8.42 4.45
CA GLN A 426 -5.74 9.54 4.38
C GLN A 426 -6.01 10.46 5.58
N ALA A 427 -5.53 10.08 6.76
CA ALA A 427 -5.44 11.03 7.86
C ALA A 427 -4.72 12.29 7.35
N PRO A 428 -5.23 13.50 7.66
CA PRO A 428 -4.60 14.71 7.17
C PRO A 428 -3.18 14.75 7.73
N MET A 429 -2.19 14.63 6.84
CA MET A 429 -0.84 15.12 7.13
C MET A 429 -0.97 16.64 7.30
N ALA A 430 -1.36 17.06 8.49
CA ALA A 430 -1.39 18.45 8.87
C ALA A 430 0.02 19.00 8.64
N SER A 431 0.10 19.95 7.72
CA SER A 431 1.24 20.83 7.55
C SER A 431 1.48 21.53 8.88
N LYS A 432 2.40 21.00 9.70
CA LYS A 432 3.04 21.80 10.73
C LYS A 432 3.89 22.83 9.99
N THR A 433 3.26 23.97 9.70
CA THR A 433 3.91 25.22 9.37
C THR A 433 4.95 25.47 10.47
N ALA A 434 6.21 25.59 10.08
CA ALA A 434 7.30 25.94 10.99
C ALA A 434 6.97 27.27 11.70
N PRO A 435 7.23 27.42 13.01
CA PRO A 435 7.06 28.72 13.64
C PRO A 435 8.16 29.65 13.11
N ALA A 436 7.72 30.79 12.59
CA ALA A 436 8.59 31.91 12.25
C ALA A 436 9.42 32.31 13.48
N ALA A 437 10.74 32.29 13.34
CA ALA A 437 11.65 32.83 14.34
C ALA A 437 11.46 34.35 14.42
N ALA A 438 10.82 34.80 15.50
CA ALA A 438 10.79 36.20 15.89
C ALA A 438 12.15 36.57 16.49
N SER A 439 12.99 37.24 15.71
CA SER A 439 14.17 37.95 16.21
C SER A 439 13.75 39.29 16.81
N ALA A 440 13.42 39.28 18.10
CA ALA A 440 13.38 40.50 18.89
C ALA A 440 14.82 40.87 19.31
N SER A 441 15.38 41.90 18.69
CA SER A 441 16.54 42.61 19.24
C SER A 441 16.06 43.71 20.20
N PRO A 442 16.54 43.77 21.45
CA PRO A 442 16.40 44.98 22.25
C PRO A 442 17.55 45.94 21.95
N LYS A 443 17.20 47.22 21.83
CA LYS A 443 18.12 48.35 21.83
C LYS A 443 19.09 48.25 23.02
N MET A 444 20.38 48.41 22.77
CA MET A 444 21.27 49.43 23.38
C MET A 444 22.51 49.59 22.50
#